data_AF-A0A661X448-F1
#
_entry.id   AF-A0A661X448-F1
#
_cell.length_a   1.000
_cell.length_b   1.000
_cell.length_c   1.000
_cell.angle_alpha   90.00
_cell.angle_beta   90.00
_cell.angle_gamma   90.00
#
_symmetry.space_group_name_H-M   'P 1'
#
loop_
_entity.id
_entity.type
_entity.pdbx_description
1 polymer ?
#
loop_
_entity_poly.entity_id
_entity_poly.type
_entity_poly.pdbx_seq_one_letter_code
_entity_poly.pdbx_strand_id
1 'polypeptide(L)'
;MKIRNAKEILEDLKKVSQIIVDLGYSAILQNERDLALEAIVMKRKINELSYEIRLSIIYASKSAWTTRKEIEQLASILQVGVAAKEISDGVEDLIA
;
A
#
# COMPACT_ATOMS: atom_id res chain seq x y z
N MET A 1 -21.18 -3.18 -3.66
CA MET A 1 -19.73 -3.39 -3.50
C MET A 1 -19.44 -3.60 -2.03
N LYS A 2 -18.83 -4.72 -1.64
CA LYS A 2 -18.49 -4.99 -0.22
C LYS A 2 -17.23 -4.23 0.12
N ILE A 3 -17.28 -3.34 1.12
CA ILE A 3 -16.12 -2.62 1.60
C ILE A 3 -15.27 -3.58 2.43
N ARG A 4 -14.00 -3.78 2.05
CA ARG A 4 -13.03 -4.54 2.83
C ARG A 4 -12.62 -3.75 4.05
N ASN A 5 -12.33 -4.45 5.15
CA ASN A 5 -11.86 -3.76 6.35
C ASN A 5 -10.40 -3.33 6.19
N ALA A 6 -9.99 -2.30 6.93
CA ALA A 6 -8.66 -1.71 6.79
C ALA A 6 -7.51 -2.71 7.07
N LYS A 7 -7.73 -3.70 7.95
CA LYS A 7 -6.73 -4.73 8.26
C LYS A 7 -6.41 -5.57 7.02
N GLU A 8 -7.42 -6.08 6.33
CA GLU A 8 -7.23 -6.88 5.11
C GLU A 8 -6.48 -6.09 4.03
N ILE A 9 -6.80 -4.81 3.86
CA ILE A 9 -6.16 -3.96 2.87
C ILE A 9 -4.70 -3.67 3.26
N LEU A 10 -4.41 -3.45 4.55
CA LEU A 10 -3.05 -3.29 5.05
C LEU A 10 -2.19 -4.53 4.86
N GLU A 11 -2.76 -5.73 5.08
CA GLU A 11 -2.05 -6.99 4.84
C GLU A 11 -1.62 -7.11 3.37
N ASP A 12 -2.47 -6.68 2.44
CA ASP A 12 -2.13 -6.69 1.02
C ASP A 12 -1.14 -5.58 0.64
N LEU A 13 -1.31 -4.36 1.18
CA LEU A 13 -0.35 -3.27 0.98
C LEU A 13 1.06 -3.69 1.40
N LYS A 14 1.17 -4.32 2.56
CA LYS A 14 2.43 -4.88 3.06
C LYS A 14 2.99 -5.94 2.10
N LYS A 15 2.19 -6.94 1.72
CA LYS A 15 2.67 -8.04 0.86
C LYS A 15 3.16 -7.52 -0.49
N VAL A 16 2.38 -6.64 -1.12
CA VAL A 16 2.74 -6.09 -2.42
C VAL A 16 3.97 -5.19 -2.32
N SER A 17 4.09 -4.36 -1.27
CA SER A 17 5.27 -3.51 -1.12
C SER A 17 6.55 -4.33 -0.90
N GLN A 18 6.47 -5.44 -0.16
CA GLN A 18 7.58 -6.38 -0.01
C GLN A 18 7.98 -7.03 -1.34
N ILE A 19 7.00 -7.48 -2.14
CA ILE A 19 7.26 -8.04 -3.48
C ILE A 19 7.97 -7.02 -4.38
N ILE A 20 7.52 -5.75 -4.37
CA ILE A 20 8.14 -4.68 -5.16
C ILE A 20 9.60 -4.46 -4.73
N VAL A 21 9.87 -4.44 -3.43
CA VAL A 21 11.24 -4.34 -2.88
C VAL A 21 12.10 -5.53 -3.35
N ASP A 22 11.59 -6.75 -3.22
CA ASP A 22 12.32 -7.97 -3.60
C ASP A 22 12.63 -7.99 -5.10
N LEU A 23 11.65 -7.64 -5.95
CA LEU A 23 11.82 -7.54 -7.40
C LEU A 23 12.80 -6.44 -7.79
N GLY A 24 12.66 -5.24 -7.21
CA GLY A 24 13.50 -4.09 -7.54
C GLY A 24 14.97 -4.34 -7.20
N TYR A 25 15.27 -4.88 -6.02
CA TYR A 25 16.65 -5.23 -5.67
C TYR A 25 17.17 -6.41 -6.50
N SER A 26 16.32 -7.41 -6.81
CA SER A 26 16.72 -8.53 -7.67
C SER A 26 17.06 -8.07 -9.09
N ALA A 27 16.29 -7.12 -9.64
CA ALA A 27 16.54 -6.53 -10.96
C ALA A 27 17.94 -5.90 -11.03
N ILE A 28 18.33 -5.14 -10.00
CA ILE A 28 19.65 -4.51 -9.91
C ILE A 28 20.75 -5.55 -9.76
N LEU A 29 20.58 -6.49 -8.83
CA LEU A 29 21.59 -7.50 -8.52
C LEU A 29 21.88 -8.41 -9.72
N GLN A 30 20.84 -8.76 -10.48
CA GLN A 30 20.94 -9.67 -11.62
C GLN A 30 21.08 -8.94 -12.96
N ASN A 31 21.03 -7.61 -12.96
CA ASN A 31 21.00 -6.78 -14.17
C ASN A 31 19.90 -7.23 -15.16
N GLU A 32 18.71 -7.50 -14.63
CA GLU A 32 17.58 -8.07 -15.35
C GLU A 32 16.44 -7.03 -15.40
N ARG A 33 16.08 -6.58 -16.61
CA ARG A 33 15.11 -5.48 -16.81
C ARG A 33 13.66 -5.91 -16.70
N ASP A 34 13.32 -7.14 -17.02
CA ASP A 34 11.97 -7.68 -16.91
C ASP A 34 11.51 -7.73 -15.44
N LEU A 35 12.43 -8.02 -14.50
CA LEU A 35 12.15 -7.91 -13.06
C LEU A 35 11.79 -6.47 -12.63
N ALA A 36 12.49 -5.47 -13.18
CA ALA A 36 12.16 -4.07 -12.90
C ALA A 36 10.78 -3.68 -13.47
N LEU A 37 10.47 -4.15 -14.69
CA LEU A 37 9.15 -3.95 -15.28
C LEU A 37 8.04 -4.61 -14.47
N GLU A 38 8.28 -5.80 -13.92
CA GLU A 38 7.31 -6.47 -13.04
C GLU A 38 7.07 -5.67 -11.75
N ALA A 39 8.12 -5.13 -11.13
CA ALA A 39 7.99 -4.26 -9.96
C ALA A 39 7.13 -3.00 -10.27
N ILE A 40 7.36 -2.35 -11.41
CA ILE A 40 6.56 -1.20 -11.89
C ILE A 40 5.10 -1.61 -12.15
N VAL A 41 4.86 -2.78 -12.72
CA VAL A 41 3.50 -3.30 -12.92
C VAL A 41 2.79 -3.51 -11.59
N MET A 42 3.48 -4.08 -10.59
CA MET A 42 2.94 -4.30 -9.24
C MET A 42 2.63 -3.00 -8.50
N LYS A 43 3.32 -1.89 -8.80
CA LYS A 43 3.03 -0.56 -8.25
C LYS A 43 1.59 -0.10 -8.54
N ARG A 44 1.01 -0.51 -9.67
CA ARG A 44 -0.42 -0.25 -9.95
C ARG A 44 -1.32 -0.84 -8.87
N LYS A 45 -0.98 -2.02 -8.34
CA LYS A 45 -1.73 -2.65 -7.26
C LYS A 45 -1.61 -1.89 -5.94
N ILE A 46 -0.43 -1.34 -5.61
CA ILE A 46 -0.25 -0.43 -4.46
C ILE A 46 -1.17 0.79 -4.58
N ASN A 47 -1.24 1.41 -5.76
CA ASN A 47 -2.10 2.57 -5.97
C ASN A 47 -3.58 2.26 -5.74
N GLU A 48 -4.06 1.12 -6.25
CA GLU A 48 -5.42 0.64 -6.02
C GLU A 48 -5.70 0.43 -4.53
N LEU A 49 -4.85 -0.31 -3.85
CA LEU A 49 -5.00 -0.62 -2.42
C LEU A 49 -4.90 0.65 -1.55
N SER A 50 -4.05 1.60 -1.93
CA SER A 50 -3.93 2.90 -1.26
C SER A 50 -5.20 3.74 -1.40
N TYR A 51 -5.89 3.66 -2.54
CA TYR A 51 -7.21 4.27 -2.68
C TYR A 51 -8.27 3.52 -1.86
N GLU A 52 -8.24 2.19 -1.89
CA GLU A 52 -9.18 1.34 -1.17
C GLU A 52 -9.13 1.55 0.36
N ILE A 53 -7.93 1.63 0.95
CA ILE A 53 -7.78 1.87 2.40
C ILE A 53 -8.30 3.25 2.80
N ARG A 54 -8.08 4.28 1.97
CA ARG A 54 -8.62 5.63 2.21
C ARG A 54 -10.14 5.58 2.29
N LEU A 55 -10.80 4.89 1.36
CA LEU A 55 -12.24 4.72 1.40
C LEU A 55 -12.68 3.93 2.63
N SER A 56 -12.06 2.80 2.94
CA SER A 56 -12.39 1.96 4.09
C SER A 56 -12.34 2.74 5.41
N ILE A 57 -11.30 3.56 5.59
CA ILE A 57 -11.13 4.44 6.76
C ILE A 57 -12.20 5.53 6.83
N ILE A 58 -12.53 6.18 5.71
CA ILE A 58 -13.61 7.19 5.66
C ILE A 58 -14.97 6.57 6.01
N TYR A 59 -15.25 5.36 5.52
CA TYR A 59 -16.50 4.67 5.87
C TYR A 59 -16.55 4.30 7.35
N ALA A 60 -15.43 3.83 7.91
CA ALA A 60 -15.33 3.53 9.34
C ALA A 60 -15.49 4.80 10.21
N SER A 61 -14.94 5.94 9.78
CA SER A 61 -15.04 7.19 10.54
C SER A 61 -16.44 7.80 10.54
N LYS A 62 -17.26 7.52 9.52
CA LYS A 62 -18.66 7.98 9.41
C LYS A 62 -19.66 7.22 10.29
N SER A 63 -19.24 6.17 10.99
CA SER A 63 -20.13 5.42 11.88
C SER A 63 -20.65 6.32 13.02
N ALA A 64 -21.94 6.20 13.34
CA ALA A 64 -22.62 7.06 14.33
C ALA A 64 -22.06 6.92 15.76
N TRP A 65 -21.21 5.92 15.99
CA TRP A 65 -20.60 5.61 17.29
C TRP A 65 -19.10 5.91 17.33
N THR A 66 -18.49 6.42 16.26
CA THR A 66 -17.05 6.66 16.22
C THR A 66 -16.67 7.86 17.08
N THR A 67 -15.83 7.61 18.08
CA THR A 67 -15.26 8.61 18.99
C THR A 67 -14.06 9.31 18.35
N ARG A 68 -13.69 10.48 18.89
CA ARG A 68 -12.46 11.19 18.48
C ARG A 68 -11.22 10.30 18.57
N LYS A 69 -11.10 9.51 19.64
CA LYS A 69 -9.96 8.60 19.85
C LYS A 69 -9.87 7.53 18.76
N GLU A 70 -11.01 6.99 18.33
CA GLU A 70 -11.05 6.02 17.24
C GLU A 70 -10.69 6.66 15.89
N ILE A 71 -11.09 7.92 15.64
CA ILE A 71 -10.67 8.66 14.44
C ILE A 71 -9.14 8.82 14.42
N GLU A 72 -8.51 9.16 15.54
CA GLU A 72 -7.05 9.27 15.66
C GLU A 72 -6.34 7.91 15.41
N GLN A 73 -6.94 6.81 15.88
CA GLN A 73 -6.44 5.46 15.59
C GLN A 73 -6.59 5.10 14.10
N LEU A 74 -7.72 5.42 13.48
CA LEU A 74 -7.96 5.21 12.06
C LEU A 74 -6.98 6.02 11.19
N ALA A 75 -6.68 7.27 11.57
CA ALA A 75 -5.67 8.08 10.90
C ALA A 75 -4.27 7.44 11.00
N SER A 76 -3.94 6.88 12.17
CA SER A 76 -2.66 6.17 12.38
C SER A 76 -2.55 4.92 11.50
N ILE A 77 -3.64 4.16 11.35
CA ILE A 77 -3.72 3.01 10.44
C ILE A 77 -3.51 3.44 8.99
N LEU A 78 -4.13 4.54 8.57
CA LEU A 78 -3.95 5.10 7.22
C LEU A 78 -2.49 5.49 6.97
N GLN A 79 -1.81 6.08 7.97
CA GLN A 79 -0.41 6.46 7.85
C GLN A 79 0.51 5.27 7.54
N VAL A 80 0.23 4.08 8.09
CA VAL A 80 0.96 2.85 7.77
C VAL A 80 0.75 2.45 6.30
N GLY A 81 -0.46 2.58 5.79
CA GLY A 81 -0.77 2.32 4.38
C GLY A 81 -0.06 3.31 3.44
N VAL A 82 0.09 4.58 3.85
CA VAL A 82 0.87 5.59 3.14
C VAL A 82 2.35 5.19 3.10
N ALA A 83 2.92 4.80 4.24
CA ALA A 83 4.32 4.36 4.30
C ALA A 83 4.61 3.16 3.39
N ALA A 84 3.69 2.19 3.29
CA ALA A 84 3.82 1.06 2.37
C ALA A 84 3.87 1.50 0.89
N LYS A 85 3.12 2.55 0.53
CA LYS A 85 3.17 3.15 -0.80
C LYS A 85 4.49 3.91 -1.02
N GLU A 86 4.94 4.69 -0.06
CA GLU A 86 6.20 5.45 -0.17
C GLU A 86 7.41 4.52 -0.35
N ILE A 87 7.44 3.37 0.34
CA ILE A 87 8.45 2.33 0.12
C ILE A 87 8.43 1.85 -1.35
N SER A 88 7.23 1.58 -1.89
CA SER A 88 7.08 1.15 -3.28
C SER A 88 7.51 2.23 -4.28
N ASP A 89 7.18 3.50 -4.03
CA ASP A 89 7.58 4.62 -4.89
C ASP A 89 9.12 4.77 -4.88
N GLY A 90 9.76 4.65 -3.71
CA GLY A 90 11.22 4.73 -3.61
C GLY A 90 11.96 3.59 -4.33
N VAL A 91 11.35 2.41 -4.47
CA VAL A 91 11.92 1.32 -5.29
C VAL A 91 11.79 1.63 -6.78
N GLU A 92 10.66 2.20 -7.21
CA GLU A 92 10.48 2.65 -8.59
C GLU A 92 11.55 3.67 -8.98
N ASP A 93 11.82 4.65 -8.12
CA ASP A 93 12.88 5.65 -8.32
C ASP A 93 14.29 5.03 -8.48
N LEU A 94 14.52 3.84 -7.92
CA LEU A 94 15.81 3.15 -8.00
C LEU A 94 16.00 2.37 -9.31
N ILE A 95 14.91 1.89 -9.92
CA ILE A 95 14.94 0.97 -11.07
C ILE A 95 14.40 1.58 -12.38
N ALA A 96 13.81 2.77 -12.31
CA ALA A 96 13.26 3.51 -13.45
C ALA A 96 14.33 4.08 -14.40
#